data_AF-A0AAW3X586-F1
#
_entry.id   AF-A0AAW3X586-F1
#
_cell.length_a   1.000
_cell.length_b   1.000
_cell.length_c   1.000
_cell.angle_alpha   90.00
_cell.angle_beta   90.00
_cell.angle_gamma   90.00
#
_symmetry.space_group_name_H-M   'P 1'
#
loop_
_entity.id
_entity.type
_entity.pdbx_description
1 polymer ?
#
loop_
_entity_poly.entity_id
_entity_poly.type
_entity_poly.pdbx_seq_one_letter_code
_entity_poly.pdbx_strand_id
1 'polypeptide(L)'
;MRVSRVSARNTSRLACDGSGAVVRNQENHSLCTFRTGKQYNCDLSASYNIGARYFIREFLKPLPETERSSLEAKVPAVKRRTSCVYADLRKLYVEVNNLKAA
;
A
#
# COMPACT_ATOMS: atom_id res chain seq x y z
N MET A 1 -18.31 -16.98 -1.61
CA MET A 1 -17.11 -16.11 -1.73
C MET A 1 -17.52 -14.65 -1.50
N ARG A 2 -16.82 -13.88 -0.66
CA ARG A 2 -17.05 -12.43 -0.47
C ARG A 2 -16.00 -11.64 -1.29
N VAL A 3 -16.42 -10.61 -2.01
CA VAL A 3 -15.54 -9.82 -2.90
C VAL A 3 -15.66 -8.34 -2.56
N SER A 4 -14.53 -7.63 -2.51
CA SER A 4 -14.51 -6.17 -2.40
C SER A 4 -13.59 -5.57 -3.45
N ARG A 5 -14.00 -4.42 -4.01
CA ARG A 5 -13.28 -3.75 -5.08
C ARG A 5 -12.45 -2.58 -4.54
N VAL A 6 -11.28 -2.39 -5.12
CA VAL A 6 -10.39 -1.25 -4.87
C VAL A 6 -9.90 -0.68 -6.20
N SER A 7 -9.46 0.58 -6.20
CA SER A 7 -8.87 1.16 -7.41
C SER A 7 -7.55 0.46 -7.75
N ALA A 8 -7.38 0.07 -9.01
CA ALA A 8 -6.15 -0.52 -9.54
C ALA A 8 -5.08 0.52 -9.93
N ARG A 9 -5.39 1.82 -9.88
CA ARG A 9 -4.47 2.86 -10.34
C ARG A 9 -3.13 2.78 -9.59
N ASN A 10 -2.02 2.68 -10.30
CA ASN A 10 -0.65 2.57 -9.76
C ASN A 10 -0.28 1.28 -9.01
N THR A 11 -1.17 0.28 -8.86
CA THR A 11 -0.83 -0.93 -8.07
C THR A 11 0.33 -1.72 -8.67
N SER A 12 0.42 -1.79 -10.00
CA SER A 12 1.52 -2.45 -10.73
C SER A 12 2.64 -1.50 -11.19
N ARG A 13 2.48 -0.20 -10.94
CA ARG A 13 3.47 0.84 -11.29
C ARG A 13 4.40 1.13 -10.12
N LEU A 14 3.92 1.03 -8.89
CA LEU A 14 4.67 1.35 -7.68
C LEU A 14 5.20 0.06 -7.02
N ALA A 15 6.43 0.13 -6.53
CA ALA A 15 7.08 -0.93 -5.78
C ALA A 15 6.36 -1.13 -4.44
N CYS A 16 6.10 -2.39 -4.07
CA CYS A 16 5.40 -2.70 -2.83
C CYS A 16 6.16 -2.24 -1.57
N ASP A 17 7.47 -2.05 -1.66
CA ASP A 17 8.34 -1.56 -0.58
C ASP A 17 8.30 -0.03 -0.39
N GLY A 18 7.60 0.70 -1.26
CA GLY A 18 7.51 2.16 -1.19
C GLY A 18 8.69 2.91 -1.83
N SER A 19 9.59 2.21 -2.54
CA SER A 19 10.75 2.83 -3.20
C SER A 19 10.40 3.69 -4.42
N GLY A 20 9.15 3.65 -4.90
CA GLY A 20 8.64 4.47 -6.00
C GLY A 20 8.24 3.64 -7.21
N ALA A 21 8.41 4.19 -8.41
CA ALA A 21 8.04 3.50 -9.64
C ALA A 21 8.98 2.33 -9.96
N VAL A 22 8.43 1.20 -10.40
CA VAL A 22 9.22 0.04 -10.85
C VAL A 22 9.64 0.18 -12.31
N VAL A 23 10.79 -0.38 -12.65
CA VAL A 23 11.22 -0.57 -14.05
C VAL A 23 10.91 -2.00 -14.45
N ARG A 24 10.12 -2.21 -15.52
CA ARG A 24 9.79 -3.55 -16.00
C ARG A 24 10.94 -4.12 -16.82
N ASN A 25 11.24 -5.40 -16.63
CA ASN A 25 12.17 -6.09 -17.50
C ASN A 25 11.49 -6.33 -18.87
N GLN A 26 12.19 -6.00 -19.96
CA GLN A 26 11.69 -6.12 -21.33
C GLN A 26 11.75 -7.56 -21.84
N GLU A 27 12.72 -8.35 -21.40
CA GLU A 27 12.90 -9.75 -21.79
C GLU A 27 12.04 -10.69 -20.94
N ASN A 28 11.82 -10.33 -19.67
CA ASN A 28 10.99 -11.10 -18.75
C ASN A 28 9.97 -10.20 -18.04
N HIS A 29 8.78 -10.07 -18.61
CA HIS A 29 7.72 -9.22 -18.08
C HIS A 29 7.17 -9.62 -16.70
N SER A 30 7.45 -10.84 -16.23
CA SER A 30 7.11 -11.25 -14.87
C SER A 30 8.00 -10.57 -13.83
N LEU A 31 9.12 -9.96 -14.23
CA LEU A 31 10.08 -9.30 -13.35
C LEU A 31 10.07 -7.78 -13.50
N CYS A 32 10.25 -7.10 -12.38
CA CYS A 32 10.50 -5.67 -12.31
C CYS A 32 11.64 -5.38 -11.33
N THR A 33 12.29 -4.26 -11.54
CA THR A 33 13.36 -3.77 -10.69
C THR A 33 12.85 -2.57 -9.92
N PHE A 34 12.94 -2.64 -8.60
CA PHE A 34 12.64 -1.53 -7.72
C PHE A 34 13.74 -0.46 -7.82
N ARG A 35 13.45 0.76 -7.38
CA ARG A 35 14.46 1.84 -7.42
C ARG A 35 15.70 1.52 -6.58
N THR A 36 15.56 0.62 -5.60
CA THR A 36 16.64 0.09 -4.77
C THR A 36 17.58 -0.89 -5.49
N GLY A 37 17.29 -1.26 -6.76
CA GLY A 37 18.02 -2.28 -7.51
C GLY A 37 17.52 -3.70 -7.26
N LYS A 38 16.60 -3.90 -6.31
CA LYS A 38 15.99 -5.21 -6.03
C LYS A 38 15.13 -5.66 -7.21
N GLN A 39 15.43 -6.84 -7.76
CA GLN A 39 14.57 -7.50 -8.73
C GLN A 39 13.44 -8.26 -7.99
N TYR A 40 12.22 -8.17 -8.52
CA TYR A 40 11.03 -8.71 -7.88
C TYR A 40 9.96 -9.10 -8.90
N ASN A 41 9.05 -10.02 -8.52
CA ASN A 41 7.94 -10.40 -9.37
C ASN A 41 6.88 -9.27 -9.46
N CYS A 42 6.51 -8.90 -10.68
CA CYS A 42 5.54 -7.84 -10.98
C CYS A 42 4.18 -8.08 -10.34
N ASP A 43 3.63 -9.28 -10.54
CA ASP A 43 2.28 -9.65 -10.11
C ASP A 43 2.21 -9.76 -8.59
N LEU A 44 3.27 -10.25 -7.95
CA LEU A 44 3.39 -10.31 -6.50
C LEU A 44 3.48 -8.91 -5.89
N SER A 45 4.28 -7.99 -6.47
CA SER A 45 4.30 -6.59 -6.02
C SER A 45 2.92 -5.94 -6.17
N ALA A 46 2.25 -6.19 -7.30
CA ALA A 46 0.93 -5.63 -7.57
C ALA A 46 -0.16 -6.20 -6.65
N SER A 47 -0.15 -7.50 -6.36
CA SER A 47 -1.12 -8.16 -5.50
C SER A 47 -1.02 -7.65 -4.06
N TYR A 48 0.21 -7.44 -3.55
CA TYR A 48 0.40 -6.80 -2.25
C TYR A 48 -0.17 -5.39 -2.20
N ASN A 49 0.01 -4.59 -3.26
CA ASN A 49 -0.54 -3.23 -3.31
C ASN A 49 -2.07 -3.21 -3.39
N ILE A 50 -2.69 -4.18 -4.09
CA ILE A 50 -4.14 -4.35 -4.13
C ILE A 50 -4.68 -4.70 -2.73
N GLY A 51 -4.07 -5.69 -2.08
CA GLY A 51 -4.44 -6.09 -0.72
C GLY A 51 -4.24 -4.96 0.29
N ALA A 52 -3.12 -4.23 0.20
CA ALA A 52 -2.82 -3.09 1.06
C ALA A 52 -3.94 -2.03 1.04
N ARG A 53 -4.46 -1.71 -0.14
CA ARG A 53 -5.55 -0.72 -0.29
C ARG A 53 -6.85 -1.16 0.34
N TYR A 54 -7.14 -2.46 0.28
CA TYR A 54 -8.30 -3.03 0.97
C TYR A 54 -8.14 -2.82 2.48
N PHE A 55 -7.05 -3.31 3.07
CA PHE A 55 -6.85 -3.22 4.51
C PHE A 55 -6.72 -1.77 5.02
N ILE A 56 -6.03 -0.88 4.29
CA ILE A 56 -5.99 0.55 4.64
C ILE A 56 -7.40 1.15 4.69
N ARG A 57 -8.28 0.80 3.75
CA ARG A 57 -9.68 1.24 3.81
C ARG A 57 -10.40 0.66 5.02
N GLU A 58 -10.27 -0.65 5.26
CA GLU A 58 -10.98 -1.31 6.36
C GLU A 58 -10.53 -0.80 7.72
N PHE A 59 -9.25 -0.41 7.88
CA PHE A 59 -8.77 0.20 9.12
C PHE A 59 -9.22 1.63 9.32
N LEU A 60 -9.25 2.45 8.27
CA LEU A 60 -9.58 3.88 8.40
C LEU A 60 -11.08 4.17 8.40
N LYS A 61 -11.89 3.38 7.68
CA LYS A 61 -13.33 3.63 7.52
C LYS A 61 -14.13 3.62 8.84
N PRO A 62 -13.87 2.76 9.84
CA PRO A 62 -14.65 2.73 11.08
C PRO A 62 -14.20 3.77 12.12
N LEU A 63 -13.06 4.43 11.92
CA LEU A 63 -12.50 5.34 12.93
C LEU A 63 -13.20 6.69 12.93
N PRO A 64 -13.33 7.34 14.11
CA PRO A 64 -13.78 8.72 14.18
C PRO A 64 -12.77 9.66 13.50
N GLU A 65 -13.24 10.82 13.05
CA GLU A 65 -12.42 11.76 12.27
C GLU A 65 -11.16 12.22 13.02
N THR A 66 -11.22 12.35 14.35
CA THR A 66 -10.08 12.74 15.19
C THR A 66 -8.94 11.70 15.14
N GLU A 67 -9.26 10.43 15.36
CA GLU A 67 -8.27 9.33 15.30
C GLU A 67 -7.74 9.16 13.89
N ARG A 68 -8.63 9.22 12.91
CA ARG A 68 -8.27 9.15 11.50
C ARG A 68 -7.32 10.27 11.10
N SER A 69 -7.59 11.52 11.50
CA SER A 69 -6.73 12.67 11.25
C SER A 69 -5.34 12.49 11.90
N SER A 70 -5.29 11.98 13.13
CA SER A 70 -4.03 11.63 13.81
C SER A 70 -3.22 10.59 13.03
N LEU A 71 -3.85 9.50 12.57
CA LEU A 71 -3.20 8.49 11.74
C LEU A 71 -2.73 9.04 10.39
N GLU A 72 -3.55 9.87 9.73
CA GLU A 72 -3.20 10.50 8.47
C GLU A 72 -2.05 11.52 8.62
N ALA A 73 -1.88 12.12 9.81
CA ALA A 73 -0.72 12.96 10.11
C ALA A 73 0.57 12.12 10.26
N LYS A 74 0.49 10.96 10.90
CA LYS A 74 1.63 10.04 11.08
C LYS A 74 1.99 9.28 9.81
N VAL A 75 1.01 8.93 8.98
CA VAL A 75 1.18 8.22 7.71
C VAL A 75 0.52 9.00 6.56
N PRO A 76 1.13 10.10 6.07
CA PRO A 76 0.51 11.00 5.09
C PRO A 76 0.06 10.33 3.79
N ALA A 77 0.73 9.25 3.38
CA ALA A 77 0.41 8.51 2.16
C ALA A 77 -1.05 8.01 2.14
N VAL A 78 -1.64 7.70 3.30
CA VAL A 78 -2.99 7.11 3.38
C VAL A 78 -4.10 8.08 2.99
N LYS A 79 -3.84 9.39 3.00
CA LYS A 79 -4.76 10.43 2.47
C LYS A 79 -5.09 10.18 1.00
N ARG A 80 -4.12 9.69 0.23
CA ARG A 80 -4.29 9.36 -1.20
C ARG A 80 -4.13 7.86 -1.42
N ARG A 81 -5.19 7.10 -1.14
CA ARG A 81 -5.21 5.62 -1.30
C ARG A 81 -4.77 5.09 -2.69
N THR A 82 -4.87 5.89 -3.75
CA THR A 82 -4.42 5.51 -5.11
C THR A 82 -2.90 5.50 -5.28
N SER A 83 -2.14 6.02 -4.31
CA SER A 83 -0.68 5.91 -4.24
C SER A 83 -0.20 4.96 -3.14
N CYS A 84 -1.10 4.47 -2.28
CA CYS A 84 -0.71 3.54 -1.23
C CYS A 84 -0.18 2.22 -1.79
N VAL A 85 0.90 1.76 -1.15
CA VAL A 85 1.56 0.48 -1.36
C VAL A 85 1.64 -0.32 -0.05
N TYR A 86 2.15 -1.54 -0.12
CA TYR A 86 2.26 -2.43 1.04
C TYR A 86 3.08 -1.83 2.20
N ALA A 87 4.15 -1.08 1.91
CA ALA A 87 4.91 -0.38 2.94
C ALA A 87 4.06 0.63 3.75
N ASP A 88 3.10 1.30 3.13
CA ASP A 88 2.20 2.23 3.84
C ASP A 88 1.24 1.50 4.76
N LEU A 89 0.74 0.33 4.34
CA LEU A 89 -0.07 -0.54 5.19
C LEU A 89 0.71 -0.96 6.44
N ARG A 90 1.98 -1.35 6.29
CA ARG A 90 2.82 -1.75 7.44
C ARG A 90 2.98 -0.61 8.44
N LYS A 91 3.24 0.60 7.96
CA LYS A 91 3.34 1.80 8.81
C LYS A 91 2.01 2.10 9.50
N LEU A 92 0.91 2.09 8.76
CA LEU A 92 -0.42 2.32 9.30
C LEU A 92 -0.79 1.28 10.36
N TYR A 93 -0.48 0.00 10.14
CA TYR A 93 -0.78 -1.07 11.08
C TYR A 93 -0.09 -0.87 12.43
N VAL A 94 1.17 -0.43 12.43
CA VAL A 94 1.89 -0.08 13.66
C VAL A 94 1.17 1.06 14.39
N GLU A 95 0.81 2.14 13.69
CA GLU A 95 0.14 3.27 14.32
C GLU A 95 -1.26 2.96 14.83
N VAL A 96 -2.02 2.13 14.11
CA VAL A 96 -3.33 1.64 14.56
C VAL A 96 -3.19 0.82 15.85
N ASN A 97 -2.15 0.00 15.97
CA ASN A 97 -1.91 -0.76 17.21
C ASN A 97 -1.44 0.14 18.35
N ASN A 98 -0.62 1.15 18.07
CA ASN A 98 -0.21 2.15 19.06
C ASN A 98 -1.43 2.91 19.61
N LEU A 99 -2.39 3.28 18.75
CA LEU A 99 -3.63 3.93 19.19
C LEU A 99 -4.50 3.04 20.07
N LYS A 100 -4.52 1.72 19.83
CA LYS A 100 -5.28 0.77 20.66
C LYS A 100 -4.64 0.48 22.01
N ALA A 101 -3.34 0.70 22.12
CA ALA A 101 -2.57 0.48 23.36
C ALA A 101 -2.54 1.71 24.28
N ALA A 102 -2.96 2.87 23.78
CA ALA A 102 -3.13 4.11 24.54
C ALA A 102 -4.54 4.17 25.15
#